data_AF-A0A6V7KHR3-F1
#
_entry.id   AF-A0A6V7KHR3-F1
#
_cell.length_a   1.000
_cell.length_b   1.000
_cell.length_c   1.000
_cell.angle_alpha   90.00
_cell.angle_beta   90.00
_cell.angle_gamma   90.00
#
_symmetry.space_group_name_H-M   'P 1'
#
loop_
_entity.id
_entity.type
_entity.pdbx_description
1 polymer ?
#
loop_
_entity_poly.entity_id
_entity_poly.type
_entity_poly.pdbx_seq_one_letter_code
_entity_poly.pdbx_strand_id
1 'polypeptide(L)'
;GPDGKMVDDYWKASMKILSDAKFLDSLINFDKDNIPEKVIEKIKKDYLTNPNFDPEKVKTSSTACEGLCKWVYAITEYDKVARVVAPKKKALAEAQEVYNAAMDKLDAKRAQLAEVQ
;
A
#
# COMPACT_ATOMS: atom_id res chain seq x y z
N GLY A 1 -12.63 20.84 27.53
CA GLY A 1 -13.81 20.20 28.13
C GLY A 1 -13.41 18.86 28.72
N PRO A 2 -14.13 18.35 29.73
CA PRO A 2 -13.67 17.30 30.62
C PRO A 2 -13.87 15.89 30.04
N ASP A 3 -13.15 15.56 28.97
CA ASP A 3 -13.08 14.17 28.47
C ASP A 3 -11.75 13.79 27.78
N GLY A 4 -10.68 14.58 27.97
CA GLY A 4 -9.28 14.17 27.81
C GLY A 4 -8.79 13.57 26.47
N LYS A 5 -9.68 13.29 25.52
CA LYS A 5 -9.34 12.81 24.18
C LYS A 5 -9.05 14.03 23.33
N MET A 6 -7.76 14.28 23.11
CA MET A 6 -7.31 15.19 22.06
C MET A 6 -7.76 14.58 20.73
N VAL A 7 -8.94 14.99 20.26
CA VAL A 7 -9.38 14.69 18.89
C VAL A 7 -8.62 15.68 18.03
N ASP A 8 -7.66 15.17 17.28
CA ASP A 8 -6.95 15.97 16.29
C ASP A 8 -7.98 16.59 15.33
N ASP A 9 -8.03 17.92 15.27
CA ASP A 9 -8.93 18.65 14.38
C ASP A 9 -8.39 18.60 12.95
N TYR A 10 -8.65 17.47 12.28
CA TYR A 10 -8.28 17.25 10.90
C TYR A 10 -9.19 17.99 9.91
N TRP A 11 -10.28 18.62 10.35
CA TRP A 11 -11.28 19.20 9.46
C TRP A 11 -10.67 20.22 8.49
N LYS A 12 -9.91 21.20 9.02
CA LYS A 12 -9.26 22.23 8.19
C LYS A 12 -8.23 21.65 7.22
N ALA A 13 -7.46 20.66 7.67
CA ALA A 13 -6.45 20.00 6.83
C ALA A 13 -7.11 19.18 5.72
N SER A 14 -8.16 18.42 6.04
CA SER A 14 -8.94 17.64 5.10
C SER A 14 -9.60 18.52 4.04
N MET A 15 -10.20 19.65 4.43
CA MET A 15 -10.76 20.60 3.47
C MET A 15 -9.72 21.12 2.47
N LYS A 16 -8.50 21.41 2.95
CA LYS A 16 -7.41 21.87 2.09
C LYS A 16 -7.01 20.81 1.07
N ILE A 17 -6.88 19.56 1.50
CA ILE A 17 -6.52 18.42 0.64
C ILE A 17 -7.61 18.17 -0.39
N LEU A 18 -8.88 18.15 0.02
CA LEU A 18 -10.02 17.92 -0.87
C LEU A 18 -10.21 19.06 -1.89
N SER A 19 -9.73 20.26 -1.59
CA SER A 19 -9.78 21.41 -2.50
C SER A 19 -8.62 21.41 -3.52
N ASP A 20 -7.64 20.51 -3.38
CA ASP A 20 -6.52 20.41 -4.31
C ASP A 20 -6.95 19.69 -5.59
N ALA A 21 -6.72 20.32 -6.75
CA ALA A 21 -7.00 19.71 -8.05
C ALA A 21 -6.20 18.42 -8.30
N LYS A 22 -5.03 18.26 -7.66
CA LYS A 22 -4.18 17.07 -7.73
C LYS A 22 -4.55 15.98 -6.74
N PHE A 23 -5.63 16.16 -5.97
CA PHE A 23 -6.03 15.20 -4.95
C PHE A 23 -6.21 13.79 -5.54
N LEU A 24 -6.91 13.65 -6.66
CA LEU A 24 -7.11 12.35 -7.30
C LEU A 24 -5.80 11.74 -7.79
N ASP A 25 -4.92 12.53 -8.39
CA ASP A 25 -3.59 12.07 -8.82
C ASP A 25 -2.75 11.59 -7.63
N SER A 26 -2.87 12.25 -6.47
CA SER A 26 -2.17 11.85 -5.25
C SER A 26 -2.67 10.51 -4.69
N LEU A 27 -3.97 10.20 -4.86
CA LEU A 27 -4.54 8.90 -4.47
C LEU A 27 -4.10 7.78 -5.42
N ILE A 28 -4.00 8.06 -6.72
CA ILE A 28 -3.57 7.08 -7.74
C ILE A 28 -2.09 6.73 -7.55
N ASN A 29 -1.26 7.74 -7.33
CA ASN A 29 0.19 7.59 -7.14
C ASN A 29 0.58 7.36 -5.67
N PHE A 30 -0.38 7.09 -4.79
CA PHE A 30 -0.11 6.88 -3.39
C PHE A 30 0.81 5.67 -3.17
N ASP A 31 1.85 5.85 -2.36
CA ASP A 31 2.80 4.79 -2.00
C ASP A 31 2.18 3.80 -1.02
N LYS A 32 1.34 2.91 -1.57
CA LYS A 32 0.67 1.83 -0.86
C LYS A 32 1.60 0.72 -0.36
N ASP A 33 2.86 0.70 -0.81
CA ASP A 33 3.85 -0.31 -0.45
C ASP A 33 4.63 0.08 0.83
N ASN A 34 4.58 1.35 1.24
CA ASN A 34 5.35 1.89 2.36
C ASN A 34 4.50 2.53 3.47
N ILE A 35 3.33 1.96 3.75
CA ILE A 35 2.44 2.47 4.81
C ILE A 35 2.90 1.93 6.17
N PRO A 36 3.11 2.79 7.19
CA PRO A 36 3.47 2.31 8.53
C PRO A 36 2.35 1.45 9.14
N GLU A 37 2.71 0.32 9.73
CA GLU A 37 1.74 -0.63 10.31
C GLU A 37 0.79 0.03 11.32
N LYS A 38 1.33 0.90 12.18
CA LYS A 38 0.55 1.67 13.17
C LYS A 38 -0.59 2.48 12.53
N VAL A 39 -0.40 2.99 11.31
CA VAL A 39 -1.43 3.75 10.59
C VAL A 39 -2.54 2.82 10.12
N ILE A 40 -2.18 1.69 9.50
CA ILE A 40 -3.15 0.68 9.05
C ILE A 40 -3.93 0.08 10.22
N GLU A 41 -3.28 -0.21 11.34
CA GLU A 41 -3.95 -0.70 12.54
C GLU A 41 -4.94 0.32 13.09
N LYS A 42 -4.57 1.60 13.14
CA LYS A 42 -5.48 2.68 13.54
C LYS A 42 -6.68 2.76 12.60
N ILE A 43 -6.46 2.69 11.28
CA ILE A 43 -7.56 2.70 10.29
C ILE A 43 -8.50 1.51 10.51
N LYS A 44 -7.96 0.30 10.66
CA LYS A 44 -8.75 -0.91 10.91
C LYS A 44 -9.57 -0.78 12.20
N LYS A 45 -8.94 -0.34 13.29
CA LYS A 45 -9.53 -0.33 14.62
C LYS A 45 -10.54 0.80 14.83
N ASP A 46 -10.28 1.98 14.28
CA ASP A 46 -11.07 3.19 14.56
C ASP A 46 -12.10 3.49 13.47
N TYR A 47 -11.83 3.09 12.21
CA TYR A 47 -12.68 3.41 11.07
C TYR A 47 -13.38 2.17 10.49
N LEU A 48 -12.65 1.09 10.16
CA LEU A 48 -13.28 -0.07 9.49
C LEU A 48 -14.19 -0.92 10.40
N THR A 49 -14.02 -0.82 11.71
CA THR A 49 -14.93 -1.41 12.71
C THR A 49 -16.15 -0.53 12.97
N ASN A 50 -16.14 0.72 12.52
CA ASN A 50 -17.22 1.66 12.75
C ASN A 50 -18.36 1.36 11.77
N PRO A 51 -19.56 1.00 12.24
CA PRO A 51 -20.69 0.68 11.36
C PRO A 51 -21.18 1.88 10.54
N ASN A 52 -20.71 3.10 10.82
CA ASN A 52 -21.01 4.29 10.02
C ASN A 52 -20.01 4.49 8.87
N PHE A 53 -18.88 3.78 8.86
CA PHE A 53 -17.89 3.79 7.79
C PHE A 53 -18.17 2.65 6.79
N ASP A 54 -19.41 2.57 6.32
CA ASP A 54 -19.86 1.56 5.37
C ASP A 54 -20.13 2.24 4.02
N PRO A 55 -19.54 1.75 2.90
CA PRO A 55 -19.79 2.28 1.57
C PRO A 55 -21.28 2.43 1.24
N GLU A 56 -22.14 1.49 1.64
CA GLU A 56 -23.58 1.55 1.35
C GLU A 56 -24.28 2.66 2.11
N LYS A 57 -23.85 2.94 3.35
CA LYS A 57 -24.38 4.06 4.14
C LYS A 57 -23.84 5.39 3.63
N VAL A 58 -22.55 5.47 3.34
CA VAL A 58 -21.90 6.71 2.88
C VAL A 58 -22.39 7.11 1.49
N LYS A 59 -22.76 6.14 0.65
CA LYS A 59 -23.40 6.37 -0.64
C LYS A 59 -24.68 7.20 -0.55
N THR A 60 -25.45 7.05 0.54
CA THR A 60 -26.66 7.88 0.77
C THR A 60 -26.32 9.35 1.00
N SER A 61 -25.10 9.66 1.47
CA SER A 61 -24.62 11.01 1.66
C SER A 61 -23.94 11.56 0.39
N SER A 62 -23.04 10.78 -0.24
CA SER A 62 -22.35 11.18 -1.46
C SER A 62 -21.63 10.02 -2.15
N THR A 63 -21.79 9.92 -3.48
CA THR A 63 -21.07 8.97 -4.33
C THR A 63 -19.55 9.20 -4.33
N ALA A 64 -19.09 10.43 -4.16
CA ALA A 64 -17.66 10.73 -4.07
C ALA A 64 -17.08 10.19 -2.73
N CYS A 65 -17.83 10.32 -1.65
CA CYS A 65 -17.45 9.79 -0.34
C CYS A 65 -17.47 8.25 -0.33
N GLU A 66 -18.38 7.61 -1.08
CA GLU A 66 -18.38 6.16 -1.32
C GLU A 66 -17.05 5.71 -1.97
N GLY A 67 -16.60 6.43 -3.02
CA GLY A 67 -15.34 6.14 -3.69
C GLY A 67 -14.13 6.21 -2.75
N LEU A 68 -14.09 7.22 -1.87
CA LEU A 68 -13.04 7.34 -0.86
C LEU A 68 -13.10 6.23 0.19
N CYS A 69 -14.29 5.84 0.64
CA CYS A 69 -14.45 4.71 1.57
C CYS A 69 -13.92 3.42 0.94
N LYS A 70 -14.32 3.13 -0.30
CA LYS A 70 -13.84 1.96 -1.05
C LYS A 70 -12.33 1.99 -1.25
N TRP A 71 -11.75 3.16 -1.52
CA TRP A 71 -10.30 3.32 -1.63
C TRP A 71 -9.59 2.96 -0.31
N VAL A 72 -10.08 3.44 0.84
CA VAL A 72 -9.51 3.08 2.15
C VAL A 72 -9.58 1.56 2.39
N TYR A 73 -10.72 0.92 2.11
CA TYR A 73 -10.84 -0.54 2.18
C TYR A 73 -9.81 -1.25 1.28
N ALA A 74 -9.69 -0.82 0.03
CA ALA A 74 -8.76 -1.40 -0.93
C ALA A 74 -7.29 -1.28 -0.48
N ILE A 75 -6.89 -0.12 0.05
CA ILE A 75 -5.54 0.09 0.62
C ILE A 75 -5.29 -0.86 1.80
N THR A 76 -6.31 -1.04 2.64
CA THR A 76 -6.18 -1.88 3.84
C THR A 76 -6.06 -3.37 3.49
N GLU A 77 -6.81 -3.84 2.49
CA GLU A 77 -6.67 -5.20 1.96
C GLU A 77 -5.36 -5.39 1.20
N TYR A 78 -4.92 -4.37 0.44
CA TYR A 78 -3.63 -4.38 -0.22
C TYR A 78 -2.49 -4.57 0.77
N ASP A 79 -2.45 -3.83 1.88
CA ASP A 79 -1.42 -3.96 2.92
C ASP A 79 -1.33 -5.40 3.46
N LYS A 80 -2.47 -6.06 3.70
CA LYS A 80 -2.47 -7.47 4.14
C LYS A 80 -1.79 -8.38 3.13
N VAL A 81 -2.13 -8.23 1.84
CA VAL A 81 -1.55 -9.04 0.76
C VAL A 81 -0.08 -8.69 0.54
N ALA A 82 0.26 -7.40 0.53
CA ALA A 82 1.61 -6.89 0.36
C ALA A 82 2.54 -7.44 1.46
N ARG A 83 2.08 -7.52 2.71
CA ARG A 83 2.83 -8.11 3.82
C ARG A 83 3.13 -9.60 3.63
N VAL A 84 2.21 -10.35 3.04
CA VAL A 84 2.42 -11.78 2.70
C VAL A 84 3.31 -11.94 1.46
N VAL A 85 3.26 -10.99 0.54
CA VAL A 85 4.02 -11.01 -0.73
C VAL A 85 5.42 -10.44 -0.58
N ALA A 86 5.67 -9.51 0.34
CA ALA A 86 6.98 -8.91 0.64
C ALA A 86 8.08 -9.95 0.91
N PRO A 87 7.90 -10.96 1.80
CA PRO A 87 8.91 -11.99 2.00
C PRO A 87 9.13 -12.83 0.73
N LYS A 88 8.08 -13.04 -0.08
CA LYS A 88 8.18 -13.80 -1.34
C LYS A 88 8.95 -13.03 -2.41
N LYS A 89 8.71 -11.72 -2.55
CA LYS A 89 9.47 -10.84 -3.46
C LYS A 89 10.94 -10.75 -3.07
N LYS A 90 11.24 -10.67 -1.77
CA LYS A 90 12.61 -10.67 -1.27
C LYS A 90 13.32 -12.00 -1.55
N ALA A 91 12.67 -13.12 -1.25
CA ALA A 91 13.21 -14.44 -1.55
C ALA A 91 13.40 -14.68 -3.07
N LEU A 92 12.50 -14.15 -3.90
CA LEU A 92 12.64 -14.20 -5.36
C LEU A 92 13.85 -13.39 -5.83
N ALA A 93 14.07 -12.18 -5.30
CA ALA A 93 15.21 -11.34 -5.66
C ALA A 93 16.54 -11.99 -5.29
N GLU A 94 16.64 -12.56 -4.08
CA GLU A 94 17.83 -13.29 -3.62
C GLU A 94 18.10 -14.53 -4.48
N ALA A 95 17.07 -15.31 -4.80
CA ALA A 95 17.20 -16.48 -5.68
C ALA A 95 17.58 -16.09 -7.11
N GLN A 96 17.05 -14.98 -7.63
CA GLN A 96 17.37 -14.48 -8.96
C GLN A 96 18.82 -14.00 -9.05
N GLU A 97 19.34 -13.35 -8.01
CA GLU A 97 20.76 -12.97 -7.94
C GLU A 97 21.68 -14.20 -8.00
N VAL A 98 21.37 -15.23 -7.20
CA VAL A 98 22.14 -16.48 -7.18
C VAL A 98 22.05 -17.18 -8.54
N TYR A 99 20.87 -17.20 -9.16
CA TYR A 99 20.66 -17.80 -10.48
C TYR A 99 21.47 -17.08 -11.56
N ASN A 100 21.40 -15.75 -11.62
CA ASN A 100 22.16 -14.95 -12.58
C ASN A 100 23.67 -15.17 -12.40
N ALA A 101 24.17 -15.13 -11.16
CA ALA A 101 25.58 -15.38 -10.88
C ALA A 101 26.03 -16.81 -11.23
N ALA A 102 25.14 -17.80 -11.11
CA ALA A 102 25.42 -19.18 -11.52
C ALA A 102 25.43 -19.33 -13.05
N MET A 103 24.52 -18.64 -13.75
CA MET A 103 24.46 -18.66 -15.21
C MET A 103 25.68 -17.97 -15.83
N ASP A 104 26.09 -16.82 -15.29
CA ASP A 104 27.31 -16.12 -15.73
C ASP A 104 28.55 -17.01 -15.62
N LYS A 105 28.66 -17.78 -14.53
CA LYS A 105 29.77 -18.74 -14.34
C LYS A 105 29.70 -19.91 -15.34
N LEU A 106 28.51 -20.41 -15.62
CA LEU A 106 28.31 -21.49 -16.59
C LEU A 106 28.69 -21.04 -18.00
N ASP A 107 28.23 -19.86 -18.40
CA ASP A 107 28.51 -19.29 -19.73
C ASP A 107 30.00 -18.98 -19.90
N ALA A 108 30.65 -18.42 -18.88
CA ALA A 108 32.10 -18.24 -18.89
C ALA A 108 32.87 -19.56 -19.05
N LYS A 109 32.41 -20.65 -18.40
CA LYS A 109 33.04 -21.97 -18.52
C LYS A 109 32.76 -22.64 -19.86
N ARG A 110 31.56 -22.46 -20.42
CA ARG A 110 31.21 -22.94 -21.76
C ARG A 110 32.01 -22.22 -22.84
N ALA A 111 32.23 -20.91 -22.72
CA ALA A 111 33.08 -20.14 -23.63
C ALA A 111 34.53 -20.64 -23.61
N GLN A 112 35.09 -20.90 -22.42
CA GLN A 112 36.45 -21.47 -22.29
C GLN A 112 36.57 -22.86 -22.93
N LEU A 113 35.54 -23.71 -22.85
CA LEU A 113 35.54 -25.03 -23.48
C LEU A 113 35.43 -24.95 -25.01
N ALA A 114 34.69 -23.98 -25.53
CA ALA A 114 34.53 -23.76 -26.97
C ALA A 114 35.79 -23.19 -27.65
N GLU A 115 36.64 -22.49 -26.91
CA GLU A 115 37.90 -21.91 -27.42
C GLU A 115 39.04 -22.95 -27.51
N VAL A 116 38.89 -24.10 -26.85
CA VAL A 116 39.90 -25.16 -26.73
C VAL A 116 39.60 -26.37 -27.65
N GLN A 117 38.50 -26.33 -28.40
CA GLN A 117 38.15 -27.30 -29.47
C GLN A 117 38.40 -26.71 -30.86
#